data_AF-A0A178WMN1-F1
#
_entry.id   AF-A0A178WMN1-F1
#
_cell.length_a   1.000
_cell.length_b   1.000
_cell.length_c   1.000
_cell.angle_alpha   90.00
_cell.angle_beta   90.00
_cell.angle_gamma   90.00
#
_symmetry.space_group_name_H-M   'P 1'
#
loop_
_entity.id
_entity.type
_entity.pdbx_description
1 polymer ?
#
loop_
_entity_poly.entity_id
_entity_poly.type
_entity_poly.pdbx_seq_one_letter_code
_entity_poly.pdbx_strand_id
1 'polypeptide(L)'
;MFCNNENGGEVVVDVDVETESVKLEGQETNLREDSGDGVVWFSVLSDEKDDKKIGLGSVVVERMKWEEERFGWLNEAGERSNIKRSERFEGGSSHWKSYRCYVLIESFELTRMDGSLVFTYEFRHVDKLKSKWD
;
A
#
# COMPACT_ATOMS: atom_id res chain seq x y z
N MET A 1 -3.32 11.98 2.65
CA MET A 1 -3.02 12.91 3.77
C MET A 1 -3.80 14.21 3.59
N PHE A 2 -4.20 14.89 4.67
CA PHE A 2 -4.95 16.15 4.65
C PHE A 2 -4.19 17.22 5.45
N CYS A 3 -4.02 18.41 4.87
CA CYS A 3 -3.35 19.54 5.52
C CYS A 3 -4.20 20.81 5.41
N ASN A 4 -4.19 21.66 6.45
CA ASN A 4 -4.92 22.94 6.52
C ASN A 4 -3.94 24.12 6.60
N ASN A 5 -4.44 25.31 6.23
CA ASN A 5 -3.61 26.51 6.07
C ASN A 5 -3.33 27.20 7.42
N GLU A 6 -2.21 26.88 8.06
CA GLU A 6 -1.74 27.56 9.28
C GLU A 6 -0.48 28.42 9.07
N ASN A 7 0.25 28.25 7.96
CA ASN A 7 1.40 29.09 7.61
C ASN A 7 1.66 29.12 6.09
N GLY A 8 1.52 30.29 5.48
CA GLY A 8 2.34 30.68 4.32
C GLY A 8 2.26 29.83 3.05
N GLY A 9 1.11 29.26 2.68
CA GLY A 9 0.87 28.74 1.32
C GLY A 9 1.75 27.56 0.87
N GLU A 10 2.54 26.98 1.76
CA GLU A 10 3.35 25.78 1.53
C GLU A 10 2.79 24.62 2.36
N VAL A 11 2.65 23.46 1.74
CA VAL A 11 2.22 22.22 2.39
C VAL A 11 3.35 21.22 2.34
N VAL A 12 3.76 20.74 3.51
CA VAL A 12 4.76 19.70 3.67
C VAL A 12 4.06 18.38 4.03
N VAL A 13 4.30 17.36 3.22
CA VAL A 13 3.94 15.96 3.46
C VAL A 13 5.22 15.24 3.85
N ASP A 14 5.24 14.69 5.06
CA ASP A 14 6.29 13.81 5.57
C ASP A 14 5.61 12.64 6.28
N VAL A 15 5.57 11.47 5.64
CA VAL A 15 4.87 10.30 6.16
C VAL A 15 5.58 9.01 5.76
N ASP A 16 5.75 8.11 6.72
CA ASP A 16 6.20 6.75 6.47
C ASP A 16 5.02 5.87 6.08
N VAL A 17 5.18 5.12 4.99
CA VAL A 17 4.17 4.19 4.48
C VAL A 17 4.77 2.82 4.27
N GLU A 18 3.99 1.79 4.55
CA GLU A 18 4.33 0.42 4.18
C GLU A 18 4.20 0.27 2.66
N THR A 19 5.28 -0.16 2.00
CA THR A 19 5.34 -0.29 0.54
C THR A 19 4.57 -1.52 0.05
N GLU A 20 4.33 -2.46 0.95
CA GLU A 20 3.61 -3.71 0.74
C GLU A 20 2.56 -3.89 1.85
N SER A 21 1.40 -4.45 1.54
CA SER A 21 0.47 -4.93 2.57
C SER A 21 -0.36 -6.11 2.07
N VAL A 22 -0.63 -7.06 2.95
CA VAL A 22 -1.43 -8.26 2.66
C VAL A 22 -2.72 -8.24 3.46
N LYS A 23 -3.84 -8.63 2.84
CA LYS A 23 -5.15 -8.75 3.49
C LYS A 23 -5.76 -10.12 3.25
N LEU A 24 -6.26 -10.76 4.31
CA LEU A 24 -7.07 -11.97 4.23
C LEU A 24 -8.53 -11.62 4.50
N GLU A 25 -9.40 -11.83 3.51
CA GLU A 25 -10.82 -11.45 3.56
C GLU A 25 -11.04 -10.00 4.03
N GLY A 26 -10.15 -9.09 3.60
CA GLY A 26 -10.17 -7.67 3.97
C GLY A 26 -9.42 -7.31 5.26
N GLN A 27 -8.97 -8.28 6.06
CA GLN A 27 -8.21 -8.04 7.29
C GLN A 27 -6.71 -8.03 7.01
N GLU A 28 -6.03 -6.92 7.34
CA GLU A 28 -4.59 -6.75 7.13
C GLU A 28 -3.76 -7.67 8.04
N THR A 29 -2.64 -8.18 7.51
CA THR A 29 -1.71 -9.03 8.25
C THR A 29 -0.26 -8.87 7.78
N ASN A 30 0.65 -9.00 8.74
CA ASN A 30 2.10 -9.09 8.54
C ASN A 30 2.64 -10.50 8.85
N LEU A 31 1.75 -11.47 9.13
CA LEU A 31 2.15 -12.84 9.43
C LEU A 31 2.36 -13.59 8.12
N ARG A 32 3.63 -13.75 7.76
CA ARG A 32 4.10 -14.45 6.57
C ARG A 32 5.17 -15.45 6.97
N GLU A 33 5.01 -16.69 6.52
CA GLU A 33 5.97 -17.77 6.75
C GLU A 33 6.31 -18.45 5.41
N ASP A 34 7.60 -18.52 5.09
CA ASP A 34 8.10 -19.38 4.03
C ASP A 34 8.50 -20.71 4.65
N SER A 35 7.74 -21.76 4.35
CA SER A 35 7.97 -23.08 4.93
C SER A 35 9.12 -23.84 4.25
N GLY A 36 9.73 -23.29 3.19
CA GLY A 36 10.80 -23.94 2.42
C GLY A 36 10.32 -25.11 1.54
N ASP A 37 9.02 -25.42 1.56
CA ASP A 37 8.35 -26.43 0.73
C ASP A 37 7.82 -25.85 -0.60
N GLY A 38 8.16 -24.59 -0.90
CA GLY A 38 7.64 -23.85 -2.04
C GLY A 38 6.26 -23.24 -1.81
N VAL A 39 5.79 -23.16 -0.56
CA VAL A 39 4.56 -22.47 -0.18
C VAL A 39 4.88 -21.32 0.77
N VAL A 40 4.34 -20.15 0.44
CA VAL A 40 4.32 -18.99 1.32
C VAL A 40 2.96 -18.95 2.00
N TRP A 41 2.97 -19.00 3.32
CA TRP A 41 1.79 -18.98 4.15
C TRP A 41 1.52 -17.58 4.69
N PHE A 42 0.27 -17.16 4.62
CA PHE A 42 -0.23 -15.93 5.22
C PHE A 42 -1.30 -16.30 6.23
N SER A 43 -1.27 -15.69 7.41
CA SER A 43 -2.28 -15.93 8.45
C SER A 43 -2.76 -14.66 9.10
N VAL A 44 -3.92 -14.71 9.74
CA VAL A 44 -4.44 -13.68 10.62
C VAL A 44 -4.73 -14.35 11.96
N LEU A 45 -4.22 -13.78 13.05
CA LEU A 45 -4.61 -14.20 14.40
C LEU A 45 -6.02 -13.68 14.68
N SER A 46 -6.93 -14.57 15.04
CA SER A 46 -8.25 -14.20 15.54
C SER A 46 -8.45 -14.67 16.97
N ASP A 47 -9.19 -13.89 17.75
CA ASP A 47 -9.61 -14.30 19.11
C ASP A 47 -10.58 -15.49 19.08
N GLU A 48 -11.24 -15.71 17.94
CA GLU A 48 -12.01 -16.91 17.65
C GLU A 48 -11.05 -18.01 17.20
N LYS A 49 -11.25 -19.24 17.70
CA LYS A 49 -10.35 -20.42 17.58
C LYS A 49 -9.97 -20.88 16.15
N ASP A 50 -10.36 -20.15 15.11
CA ASP A 50 -10.07 -20.45 13.71
C ASP A 50 -9.15 -19.37 13.12
N ASP A 51 -7.84 -19.54 13.35
CA ASP A 51 -6.83 -18.75 12.65
C ASP A 51 -7.05 -18.89 11.14
N LYS A 52 -7.33 -17.77 10.47
CA LYS A 52 -7.47 -17.75 9.01
C LYS A 52 -6.08 -17.89 8.40
N LYS A 53 -5.89 -18.88 7.53
CA LYS A 53 -4.62 -19.14 6.85
C LYS A 53 -4.83 -19.43 5.37
N ILE A 54 -3.98 -18.88 4.52
CA ILE A 54 -3.90 -19.22 3.10
C ILE A 54 -2.45 -19.50 2.70
N GLY A 55 -2.26 -20.52 1.87
CA GLY A 55 -0.97 -20.84 1.27
C GLY A 55 -0.99 -20.53 -0.21
N LEU A 56 0.02 -19.78 -0.68
CA LEU A 56 0.26 -19.53 -2.10
C LEU A 56 1.60 -20.17 -2.49
N GLY A 57 1.67 -20.77 -3.67
CA GLY A 57 2.96 -21.24 -4.18
C GLY A 57 3.95 -20.08 -4.28
N SER A 58 5.20 -20.28 -3.86
CA SER A 58 6.24 -19.25 -3.85
C SER A 58 6.41 -18.60 -5.22
N VAL A 59 6.35 -19.40 -6.29
CA VAL A 59 6.40 -18.95 -7.69
C VAL A 59 5.31 -17.91 -8.01
N VAL A 60 4.12 -18.04 -7.42
CA VAL A 60 3.03 -17.08 -7.61
C VAL A 60 3.32 -15.77 -6.89
N VAL A 61 3.78 -15.86 -5.64
CA VAL A 61 4.12 -14.68 -4.82
C VAL A 61 5.30 -13.90 -5.42
N GLU A 62 6.33 -14.61 -5.85
CA GLU A 62 7.48 -14.06 -6.57
C GLU A 62 7.05 -13.40 -7.88
N ARG A 63 6.12 -14.04 -8.62
CA ARG A 63 5.63 -13.47 -9.87
C ARG A 63 4.84 -12.18 -9.65
N MET A 64 4.01 -12.08 -8.61
CA MET A 64 3.30 -10.84 -8.26
C MET A 64 4.31 -9.70 -8.02
N LYS A 65 5.34 -9.94 -7.20
CA LYS A 65 6.40 -8.94 -6.96
C LYS A 65 7.14 -8.54 -8.23
N TRP A 66 7.54 -9.52 -9.03
CA TRP A 66 8.31 -9.27 -10.25
C TRP A 66 7.56 -8.42 -11.27
N GLU A 67 6.24 -8.59 -11.39
CA GLU A 67 5.44 -7.72 -12.27
C GLU A 67 5.50 -6.26 -11.82
N GLU A 68 5.32 -6.00 -10.52
CA GLU A 68 5.37 -4.63 -9.98
C GLU A 68 6.76 -4.00 -10.15
N GLU A 69 7.83 -4.75 -9.81
CA GLU A 69 9.21 -4.31 -9.98
C GLU A 69 9.52 -3.94 -11.44
N ARG A 70 9.02 -4.75 -12.39
CA ARG A 70 9.18 -4.49 -13.81
C ARG A 70 8.48 -3.20 -14.27
N PHE A 71 7.40 -2.79 -13.60
CA PHE A 71 6.69 -1.53 -13.86
C PHE A 71 7.17 -0.37 -12.96
N GLY A 72 8.35 -0.51 -12.38
CA GLY A 72 9.07 0.56 -11.68
C GLY A 72 8.72 0.68 -10.20
N TRP A 73 8.08 -0.33 -9.60
CA TRP A 73 7.94 -0.38 -8.16
C TRP A 73 9.30 -0.67 -7.51
N LEU A 74 9.83 0.28 -6.75
CA LEU A 74 11.14 0.18 -6.11
C LEU A 74 10.99 -0.11 -4.62
N ASN A 75 11.44 -1.28 -4.19
CA ASN A 75 11.47 -1.69 -2.77
C ASN A 75 12.85 -1.46 -2.13
N GLU A 76 13.60 -0.46 -2.59
CA GLU A 76 15.01 -0.26 -2.22
C GLU A 76 15.21 0.12 -0.73
N ALA A 77 14.16 0.61 -0.05
CA ALA A 77 14.19 1.00 1.36
C ALA A 77 13.69 -0.08 2.34
N GLY A 78 13.29 -1.26 1.83
CA GLY A 78 12.60 -2.30 2.60
C GLY A 78 11.08 -2.05 2.71
N GLU A 79 10.41 -2.77 3.61
CA GLU A 79 8.93 -2.79 3.76
C GLU A 79 8.29 -1.42 4.04
N ARG A 80 9.08 -0.40 4.39
CA ARG A 80 8.63 0.97 4.64
C ARG A 80 9.43 1.98 3.85
N SER A 81 8.74 2.97 3.31
CA SER A 81 9.33 4.10 2.59
C SER A 81 8.76 5.41 3.09
N ASN A 82 9.60 6.45 3.08
CA ASN A 82 9.24 7.78 3.53
C ASN A 82 8.83 8.65 2.33
N ILE A 83 7.60 9.16 2.35
CA ILE A 83 7.10 10.13 1.39
C ILE A 83 7.39 11.52 1.93
N LYS A 84 8.35 12.22 1.30
CA LYS A 84 8.66 13.63 1.54
C LYS A 84 8.34 14.48 0.32
N ARG A 85 7.41 15.41 0.47
CA ARG A 85 7.00 16.33 -0.58
C ARG A 85 6.63 17.68 0.01
N SER A 86 7.21 18.75 -0.53
CA SER A 86 6.72 20.11 -0.31
C SER A 86 6.06 20.60 -1.59
N GLU A 87 4.85 21.14 -1.47
CA GLU A 87 4.21 21.86 -2.55
C GLU A 87 3.73 23.23 -2.09
N ARG A 88 4.01 24.23 -2.93
CA ARG A 88 3.53 25.60 -2.72
C ARG A 88 2.30 25.85 -3.58
N PHE A 89 1.28 26.46 -3.00
CA PHE A 89 0.11 26.88 -3.75
C PHE A 89 0.44 28.08 -4.64
N GLU A 90 0.34 27.90 -5.95
CA GLU A 90 0.66 28.94 -6.96
C GLU A 90 -0.60 29.70 -7.46
N GLY A 91 -1.79 29.40 -6.95
CA GLY A 91 -3.08 29.91 -7.44
C GLY A 91 -3.42 31.38 -7.12
N GLY A 92 -2.42 32.23 -6.88
CA GLY A 92 -2.61 33.68 -6.68
C GLY A 92 -3.39 34.05 -5.42
N SER A 93 -4.35 34.98 -5.53
CA SER A 93 -5.11 35.54 -4.38
C SER A 93 -6.23 34.63 -3.84
N SER A 94 -6.45 33.48 -4.45
CA SER A 94 -7.42 32.49 -3.97
C SER A 94 -6.83 31.78 -2.76
N HIS A 95 -7.55 31.80 -1.63
CA HIS A 95 -7.18 30.97 -0.49
C HIS A 95 -7.61 29.54 -0.80
N TRP A 96 -6.67 28.60 -0.81
CA TRP A 96 -6.99 27.17 -0.86
C TRP A 96 -7.63 26.73 0.46
N LYS A 97 -8.57 25.80 0.41
CA LYS A 97 -9.29 25.25 1.57
C LYS A 97 -8.67 23.95 2.05
N SER A 98 -8.23 23.09 1.14
CA SER A 98 -7.56 21.84 1.51
C SER A 98 -6.53 21.39 0.48
N TYR A 99 -5.49 20.71 0.96
CA TYR A 99 -4.54 19.97 0.14
C TYR A 99 -4.72 18.48 0.37
N ARG A 100 -4.70 17.70 -0.72
CA ARG A 100 -4.74 16.24 -0.69
C ARG A 100 -3.58 15.67 -1.49
N CYS A 101 -2.85 14.74 -0.89
CA CYS A 101 -1.84 13.92 -1.53
C CYS A 101 -2.30 12.46 -1.56
N TYR A 102 -2.23 11.86 -2.75
CA TYR A 102 -2.62 10.49 -3.06
C TYR A 102 -1.40 9.72 -3.56
N VAL A 103 -1.32 8.44 -3.20
CA VAL A 103 -0.31 7.48 -3.69
C VAL A 103 -1.00 6.45 -4.59
N LEU A 104 -0.35 6.05 -5.68
CA LEU A 104 -0.82 4.93 -6.49
C LEU A 104 -0.64 3.62 -5.72
N ILE A 105 -1.71 2.81 -5.69
CA ILE A 105 -1.69 1.46 -5.15
C ILE A 105 -2.11 0.51 -6.28
N GLU A 106 -1.29 -0.50 -6.54
CA GLU A 106 -1.62 -1.62 -7.43
C GLU A 106 -1.85 -2.87 -6.56
N SER A 107 -2.84 -3.69 -6.91
CA SER A 107 -3.24 -4.84 -6.08
C SER A 107 -3.45 -6.11 -6.89
N PHE A 108 -3.03 -7.24 -6.32
CA PHE A 108 -3.40 -8.57 -6.78
C PHE A 108 -4.48 -9.14 -5.87
N GLU A 109 -5.57 -9.60 -6.47
CA GLU A 109 -6.72 -10.15 -5.76
C GLU A 109 -6.92 -11.62 -6.13
N LEU A 110 -7.15 -12.46 -5.11
CA LEU A 110 -7.55 -13.84 -5.26
C LEU A 110 -8.98 -14.01 -4.76
N THR A 111 -9.85 -14.47 -5.64
CA THR A 111 -11.27 -14.72 -5.36
C THR A 111 -11.60 -16.21 -5.41
N ARG A 112 -12.56 -16.65 -4.59
CA ARG A 112 -13.17 -17.98 -4.73
C ARG A 112 -14.01 -18.02 -6.01
N MET A 113 -14.45 -19.22 -6.39
CA MET A 113 -15.33 -19.43 -7.54
C MET A 113 -16.69 -18.74 -7.41
N ASP A 114 -17.13 -18.44 -6.18
CA ASP A 114 -18.36 -17.67 -5.92
C ASP A 114 -18.16 -16.15 -5.99
N GLY A 115 -16.94 -15.68 -6.29
CA GLY A 115 -16.58 -14.26 -6.39
C GLY A 115 -16.17 -13.61 -5.06
N SER A 116 -16.19 -14.33 -3.93
CA SER A 116 -15.75 -13.78 -2.65
C SER A 116 -14.22 -13.56 -2.63
N LEU A 117 -13.80 -12.39 -2.16
CA LEU A 117 -12.39 -12.02 -2.02
C LEU A 117 -11.75 -12.76 -0.83
N VAL A 118 -10.63 -13.42 -1.07
CA VAL A 118 -9.90 -14.20 -0.06
C VAL A 118 -8.59 -13.55 0.33
N PHE A 119 -7.87 -13.02 -0.66
CA PHE A 119 -6.54 -12.49 -0.46
C PHE A 119 -6.33 -11.26 -1.34
N THR A 120 -5.72 -10.23 -0.77
CA THR A 120 -5.25 -9.04 -1.47
C THR A 120 -3.79 -8.81 -1.14
N TYR A 121 -2.98 -8.54 -2.16
CA TYR A 121 -1.61 -8.07 -2.00
C TYR A 121 -1.47 -6.70 -2.67
N GLU A 122 -1.24 -5.67 -1.86
CA GLU A 122 -1.15 -4.28 -2.31
C GLU A 122 0.30 -3.80 -2.34
N PHE A 123 0.64 -3.05 -3.38
CA PHE A 123 1.92 -2.43 -3.63
C PHE A 123 1.73 -0.91 -3.73
N ARG A 124 2.36 -0.16 -2.83
CA ARG A 124 2.29 1.31 -2.81
C ARG A 124 3.49 1.88 -3.56
N HIS A 125 3.21 2.61 -4.63
CA HIS A 125 4.22 3.25 -5.47
C HIS A 125 4.51 4.66 -4.94
N VAL A 126 5.40 4.75 -3.95
CA VAL A 126 5.69 6.00 -3.19
C VAL A 126 6.25 7.14 -4.04
N ASP A 127 6.76 6.83 -5.23
CA ASP A 127 7.23 7.76 -6.25
C ASP A 127 6.08 8.26 -7.16
N LYS A 128 4.99 7.49 -7.28
CA LYS A 128 3.81 7.80 -8.11
C LYS A 128 2.73 8.51 -7.27
N LEU A 129 2.99 9.79 -6.98
CA LEU A 129 2.11 10.62 -6.14
C LEU A 129 1.31 11.64 -6.96
N LYS A 130 0.04 11.83 -6.59
CA LYS A 130 -0.86 12.83 -7.17
C LYS A 130 -1.33 13.82 -6.11
N SER A 131 -1.27 15.11 -6.45
CA SER A 131 -1.68 16.19 -5.56
C SER A 131 -2.95 16.87 -6.07
N LYS A 132 -3.79 17.34 -5.15
CA LYS A 132 -5.02 18.08 -5.44
C LYS A 132 -5.21 19.21 -4.44
N TRP A 133 -5.42 20.40 -4.97
CA TRP A 133 -5.81 21.60 -4.22
C TRP A 133 -7.32 21.85 -4.43
N ASP A 134 -8.04 22.11 -3.34
CA ASP A 134 -9.46 22.52 -3.33
C ASP A 134 -9.61 23.86 -2.60
#